data_AF-A0A0C9W588-F1
#
_entry.id   AF-A0A0C9W588-F1
#
_cell.length_a   1.000
_cell.length_b   1.000
_cell.length_c   1.000
_cell.angle_alpha   90.00
_cell.angle_beta   90.00
_cell.angle_gamma   90.00
#
_symmetry.space_group_name_H-M   'P 1'
#
loop_
_entity.id
_entity.type
_entity.pdbx_description
1 polymer ?
#
loop_
_entity_poly.entity_id
_entity_poly.type
_entity_poly.pdbx_seq_one_letter_code
_entity_poly.pdbx_strand_id
1 'polypeptide(L)'
;MAEMIQRAGRAVRNQDMRGLFLEMYEPWVLEHSLDGDEPDASDPDKPYAGTLKKNSSKQDRTGCAALRFAQSAKCLREFLANYLNDCSPTALSHTTMWCCDRHDDPTFDLSDFFLGDLYTGNTDTEKPPATKRKRKTLRPKEEREILLAKLTSWRSQAHASDTYRSRPVTWLCDDDGLELLSKTDPDNLRSVEALINLLGETEEWGQECGIQIFNVISRFDGGPGCCTDSPSLQIGPPLKRARVPVSSVFVA
;
A
#
# COMPACT_ATOMS: atom_id res chain seq x y z
N MET A 1 6.01 15.45 -17.34
CA MET A 1 4.68 14.82 -17.19
C MET A 1 4.69 13.32 -17.45
N ALA A 2 5.44 12.82 -18.43
CA ALA A 2 5.48 11.40 -18.78
C ALA A 2 5.68 10.42 -17.61
N GLU A 3 6.58 10.73 -16.67
CA GLU A 3 6.81 9.88 -15.48
C GLU A 3 5.57 9.78 -14.59
N MET A 4 4.89 10.90 -14.36
CA MET A 4 3.65 10.96 -13.58
C MET A 4 2.59 10.04 -14.19
N ILE A 5 2.40 10.11 -15.51
CA ILE A 5 1.45 9.27 -16.26
C ILE A 5 1.79 7.79 -16.10
N GLN A 6 3.07 7.43 -16.24
CA GLN A 6 3.52 6.04 -16.06
C GLN A 6 3.29 5.52 -14.64
N ARG A 7 3.41 6.38 -13.62
CA ARG A 7 3.10 6.02 -12.23
C ARG A 7 1.59 5.89 -12.02
N ALA A 8 0.80 6.82 -12.55
CA ALA A 8 -0.66 6.78 -12.50
C ALA A 8 -1.22 5.49 -13.15
N GLY A 9 -0.70 5.11 -14.32
CA GLY A 9 -1.09 3.88 -15.02
C GLY A 9 -0.72 2.57 -14.28
N ARG A 10 0.02 2.63 -13.17
CA ARG A 10 0.32 1.48 -12.31
C ARG A 10 -0.61 1.34 -11.12
N ALA A 11 -1.48 2.31 -10.88
CA ALA A 11 -2.40 2.29 -9.74
C ALA A 11 -3.31 1.06 -9.77
N VAL A 12 -3.82 0.69 -10.94
CA VAL A 12 -4.63 -0.51 -11.14
C VAL A 12 -4.29 -1.16 -12.46
N ARG A 13 -4.11 -2.49 -12.43
CA ARG A 13 -3.92 -3.34 -13.62
C ARG A 13 -5.04 -4.36 -13.82
N ASN A 14 -5.88 -4.55 -12.82
CA ASN A 14 -7.02 -5.45 -12.86
C ASN A 14 -8.28 -4.64 -13.22
N GLN A 15 -9.01 -5.08 -14.25
CA GLN A 15 -10.21 -4.39 -14.75
C GLN A 15 -11.35 -4.37 -13.72
N ASP A 16 -11.36 -5.33 -12.80
CA ASP A 16 -12.37 -5.42 -11.74
C ASP A 16 -12.06 -4.52 -10.54
N MET A 17 -10.86 -3.92 -10.50
CA MET A 17 -10.44 -3.03 -9.41
C MET A 17 -10.60 -1.57 -9.82
N ARG A 18 -10.82 -0.71 -8.82
CA ARG A 18 -10.85 0.75 -8.97
C ARG A 18 -9.61 1.33 -8.30
N GLY A 19 -9.04 2.34 -8.93
CA GLY A 19 -7.81 2.98 -8.49
C GLY A 19 -8.01 4.48 -8.38
N LEU A 20 -7.36 5.07 -7.38
CA LEU A 20 -7.24 6.52 -7.24
C LEU A 20 -5.81 6.93 -7.57
N PHE A 21 -5.66 7.92 -8.44
CA PHE A 21 -4.40 8.63 -8.63
C PHE A 21 -4.54 10.01 -7.99
N LEU A 22 -3.78 10.25 -6.93
CA LEU A 22 -3.77 11.51 -6.20
C LEU A 22 -2.49 12.28 -6.52
N GLU A 23 -2.64 13.51 -7.00
CA GLU A 23 -1.55 14.45 -7.16
C GLU A 23 -1.61 15.51 -6.05
N MET A 24 -0.48 15.72 -5.38
CA MET A 24 -0.32 16.76 -4.36
C MET A 24 0.70 17.76 -4.86
N TYR A 25 0.34 19.03 -4.87
CA TYR A 25 1.21 20.11 -5.28
C TYR A 25 1.29 21.19 -4.21
N GLU A 26 2.36 21.98 -4.25
CA GLU A 26 2.58 23.09 -3.32
C GLU A 26 1.78 24.33 -3.75
N PRO A 27 1.38 25.24 -2.84
CA PRO A 27 0.54 26.39 -3.17
C PRO A 27 1.05 27.27 -4.31
N TRP A 28 2.39 27.42 -4.39
CA TRP A 28 3.02 28.21 -5.45
C TRP A 28 2.67 27.73 -6.86
N VAL A 29 2.30 26.46 -7.04
CA VAL A 29 1.88 25.91 -8.33
C VAL A 29 0.60 26.58 -8.82
N LEU A 30 -0.33 26.93 -7.92
CA LEU A 30 -1.58 27.60 -8.28
C LEU A 30 -1.42 29.12 -8.43
N GLU A 31 -0.49 29.70 -7.67
CA GLU A 31 -0.20 31.14 -7.69
C GLU A 31 0.58 31.57 -8.95
N HIS A 32 1.15 30.59 -9.66
CA HIS A 32 1.98 30.83 -10.82
C HIS A 32 1.14 31.20 -12.05
N SER A 33 1.33 32.40 -12.59
CA SER A 33 0.69 32.77 -13.87
C SER A 33 1.46 32.14 -15.03
N LEU A 34 0.73 31.43 -15.90
CA LEU A 34 1.21 30.94 -17.19
C LEU A 34 0.72 31.82 -18.34
N ASP A 35 0.24 33.03 -18.04
CA ASP A 35 -0.36 33.93 -19.02
C ASP A 35 0.72 34.46 -19.97
N GLY A 36 0.57 34.18 -21.26
CA GLY A 36 1.50 34.60 -22.31
C GLY A 36 2.47 33.51 -22.78
N ASP A 37 2.56 32.39 -22.06
CA ASP A 37 3.28 31.21 -22.54
C ASP A 37 2.32 30.31 -23.33
N GLU A 38 2.36 30.43 -24.65
CA GLU A 38 1.69 29.46 -25.52
C GLU A 38 2.26 28.05 -25.27
N PRO A 39 1.43 27.00 -25.28
CA PRO A 39 1.89 25.63 -25.17
C PRO A 39 2.89 25.32 -26.29
N ASP A 40 4.11 24.96 -25.90
CA ASP A 40 5.11 24.51 -26.86
C ASP A 40 4.76 23.10 -27.31
N ALA A 41 4.21 22.98 -28.51
CA ALA A 41 3.81 21.69 -29.06
C ALA A 41 5.01 20.75 -29.29
N SER A 42 6.24 21.28 -29.42
CA SER A 42 7.44 20.46 -29.60
C SER A 42 7.99 19.92 -28.29
N ASP A 43 7.89 20.69 -27.21
CA ASP A 43 8.32 20.29 -25.88
C ASP A 43 7.37 20.83 -24.80
N PRO A 44 6.26 20.15 -24.53
CA PRO A 44 5.30 20.57 -23.51
C PRO A 44 5.88 20.49 -22.09
N ASP A 45 6.95 19.68 -21.89
CA ASP A 45 7.60 19.45 -20.61
C ASP A 45 8.78 20.41 -20.35
N LYS A 46 9.04 21.36 -21.24
CA LYS A 46 10.12 22.34 -21.05
C LYS A 46 10.01 23.03 -19.69
N PRO A 47 11.13 23.28 -19.00
CA PRO A 47 11.10 23.97 -17.72
C PRO A 47 10.47 25.36 -17.87
N TYR A 48 9.62 25.72 -16.91
CA TYR A 48 8.95 27.01 -16.94
C TYR A 48 9.94 28.20 -16.97
N ALA A 49 11.03 28.13 -16.20
CA ALA A 49 12.03 29.20 -16.17
C ALA A 49 12.89 29.30 -17.46
N GLY A 50 12.60 28.47 -18.48
CA GLY A 50 13.37 28.38 -19.71
C GLY A 50 14.74 27.73 -19.46
N THR A 51 15.82 28.49 -19.69
CA THR A 51 17.18 27.97 -19.57
C THR A 51 17.58 27.75 -18.12
N LEU A 52 17.67 26.48 -17.72
CA LEU A 52 18.08 26.07 -16.39
C LEU A 52 19.57 26.35 -16.12
N LYS A 53 19.85 26.94 -14.95
CA LYS A 53 21.19 27.04 -14.35
C LYS A 53 21.45 25.86 -13.40
N LYS A 54 22.73 25.62 -13.08
CA LYS A 54 23.15 24.56 -12.14
C LYS A 54 22.43 24.60 -10.78
N ASN A 55 22.09 25.80 -10.31
CA ASN A 55 21.45 26.02 -9.00
C ASN A 55 19.97 26.41 -9.13
N SER A 56 19.31 26.03 -10.22
CA SER A 56 17.88 26.31 -10.39
C SER A 56 17.06 25.61 -9.32
N SER A 57 16.02 26.29 -8.85
CA SER A 57 15.13 25.78 -7.81
C SER A 57 14.28 24.60 -8.32
N LYS A 58 13.48 23.99 -7.44
CA LYS A 58 12.46 23.02 -7.87
C LYS A 58 11.41 23.67 -8.77
N GLN A 59 11.01 24.90 -8.45
CA GLN A 59 10.03 25.67 -9.22
C GLN A 59 10.51 25.89 -10.65
N ASP A 60 11.75 26.39 -10.80
CA ASP A 60 12.37 26.65 -12.11
C ASP A 60 12.44 25.39 -12.99
N ARG A 61 12.67 24.23 -12.38
CA ARG A 61 12.80 22.93 -13.04
C ARG A 61 11.47 22.27 -13.35
N THR A 62 10.35 22.80 -12.85
CA THR A 62 9.04 22.21 -13.10
C THR A 62 8.61 22.50 -14.53
N GLY A 63 8.23 21.44 -15.25
CA GLY A 63 7.81 21.56 -16.65
C GLY A 63 6.47 22.29 -16.80
N CYS A 64 6.31 23.08 -17.85
CA CYS A 64 5.08 23.84 -18.10
C CYS A 64 3.84 22.93 -18.15
N ALA A 65 3.91 21.74 -18.75
CA ALA A 65 2.78 20.82 -18.81
C ALA A 65 2.31 20.34 -17.43
N ALA A 66 3.22 20.18 -16.46
CA ALA A 66 2.85 19.80 -15.10
C ALA A 66 2.11 20.93 -14.38
N LEU A 67 2.58 22.18 -14.54
CA LEU A 67 1.88 23.36 -14.02
C LEU A 67 0.49 23.50 -14.64
N ARG A 68 0.39 23.37 -15.98
CA ARG A 68 -0.89 23.42 -16.69
C ARG A 68 -1.84 22.28 -16.28
N PHE A 69 -1.32 21.08 -16.03
CA PHE A 69 -2.12 19.95 -15.55
C PHE A 69 -2.71 20.25 -14.18
N ALA A 70 -1.89 20.72 -13.23
CA ALA A 70 -2.34 21.07 -11.88
C ALA A 70 -3.35 22.23 -11.87
N GLN A 71 -3.14 23.24 -12.73
CA GLN A 71 -4.00 24.41 -12.88
C GLN A 71 -5.22 24.18 -13.79
N SER A 72 -5.34 23.01 -14.43
CA SER A 72 -6.39 22.76 -15.41
C SER A 72 -7.78 22.82 -14.75
N ALA A 73 -8.64 23.69 -15.30
CA ALA A 73 -10.07 23.70 -15.01
C ALA A 73 -10.86 22.67 -15.84
N LYS A 74 -10.22 22.04 -16.83
CA LYS A 74 -10.83 21.01 -17.67
C LYS A 74 -10.61 19.62 -17.09
N CYS A 75 -11.37 18.65 -17.60
CA CYS A 75 -11.17 17.22 -17.34
C CYS A 75 -9.69 16.83 -17.48
N LEU A 76 -9.12 16.24 -16.44
CA LEU A 76 -7.71 15.82 -16.43
C LEU A 76 -7.43 14.72 -17.47
N ARG A 77 -8.42 13.85 -17.75
CA ARG A 77 -8.29 12.83 -18.80
C ARG A 77 -8.23 13.44 -20.20
N GLU A 78 -9.05 14.48 -20.45
CA GLU A 78 -8.97 15.26 -21.68
C GLU A 78 -7.62 15.96 -21.82
N PHE A 79 -7.10 16.52 -20.72
CA PHE A 79 -5.76 17.09 -20.71
C PHE A 79 -4.70 16.04 -21.11
N LEU A 80 -4.73 14.86 -20.50
CA LEU A 80 -3.77 13.79 -20.81
C LEU A 80 -3.89 13.29 -22.24
N ALA A 81 -5.10 13.16 -22.78
CA ALA A 81 -5.33 12.79 -24.17
C ALA A 81 -4.67 13.81 -25.11
N ASN A 82 -4.88 15.11 -24.87
CA ASN A 82 -4.25 16.17 -25.65
C ASN A 82 -2.71 16.16 -25.51
N TYR A 83 -2.18 16.01 -24.28
CA TYR A 83 -0.75 15.95 -24.03
C TYR A 83 -0.07 14.75 -24.72
N LEU A 84 -0.73 13.60 -24.78
CA LEU A 84 -0.24 12.40 -25.46
C LEU A 84 -0.55 12.36 -26.95
N ASN A 85 -1.27 13.37 -27.47
CA ASN A 85 -1.83 13.38 -28.83
C ASN A 85 -2.65 12.10 -29.13
N ASP A 86 -3.41 11.63 -28.13
CA ASP A 86 -4.29 10.47 -28.24
C ASP A 86 -5.66 10.88 -28.78
N CYS A 87 -5.84 10.68 -30.09
CA CYS A 87 -7.10 10.92 -30.80
C CYS A 87 -8.03 9.71 -30.81
N SER A 88 -7.77 8.67 -30.02
CA SER A 88 -8.63 7.47 -30.02
C SER A 88 -10.02 7.78 -29.44
N PRO A 89 -11.09 7.13 -29.92
CA PRO A 89 -12.43 7.29 -29.33
C PRO A 89 -12.49 6.90 -27.85
N THR A 90 -11.53 6.08 -27.40
CA THR A 90 -11.42 5.58 -26.03
C THR A 90 -10.62 6.49 -25.10
N ALA A 91 -9.96 7.53 -25.62
CA ALA A 91 -9.09 8.41 -24.82
C ALA A 91 -9.85 9.05 -23.65
N LEU A 92 -11.12 9.42 -23.86
CA LEU A 92 -11.98 10.04 -22.84
C LEU A 92 -12.90 9.04 -22.11
N SER A 93 -12.95 7.78 -22.57
CA SER A 93 -13.79 6.74 -21.97
C SER A 93 -13.28 6.33 -20.59
N HIS A 94 -14.19 6.22 -19.62
CA HIS A 94 -13.91 5.73 -18.27
C HIS A 94 -15.07 4.84 -17.79
N THR A 95 -14.76 3.88 -16.93
CA THR A 95 -15.72 2.85 -16.45
C THR A 95 -16.25 3.14 -15.04
N THR A 96 -15.60 4.06 -14.33
CA THR A 96 -15.97 4.49 -12.98
C THR A 96 -17.07 5.55 -13.02
N MET A 97 -17.74 5.77 -11.89
CA MET A 97 -18.76 6.83 -11.76
C MET A 97 -18.17 8.22 -12.00
N TRP A 98 -16.90 8.42 -11.63
CA TRP A 98 -16.18 9.67 -11.81
C TRP A 98 -14.93 9.48 -12.66
N CYS A 99 -14.60 10.47 -13.49
CA CYS A 99 -13.36 10.50 -14.27
C CYS A 99 -12.21 11.19 -13.52
N CYS A 100 -12.48 12.37 -12.93
CA CYS A 100 -11.55 13.17 -12.13
C CYS A 100 -12.33 14.22 -11.30
N ASP A 101 -11.62 15.02 -10.51
CA ASP A 101 -12.16 16.06 -9.63
C ASP A 101 -12.39 17.43 -10.33
N ARG A 102 -12.32 17.48 -11.66
CA ARG A 102 -12.53 18.69 -12.49
C ARG A 102 -13.84 18.67 -13.29
N HIS A 103 -14.80 17.87 -12.86
CA HIS A 103 -16.15 17.87 -13.42
C HIS A 103 -17.10 18.59 -12.46
N ASP A 104 -18.16 19.20 -12.99
CA ASP A 104 -19.22 19.85 -12.20
C ASP A 104 -20.11 18.85 -11.43
N ASP A 105 -19.56 17.69 -11.05
CA ASP A 105 -20.27 16.65 -10.33
C ASP A 105 -20.21 16.94 -8.83
N PRO A 106 -21.35 17.24 -8.18
CA PRO A 106 -21.39 17.54 -6.75
C PRO A 106 -21.11 16.32 -5.86
N THR A 107 -20.96 15.12 -6.44
CA THR A 107 -20.86 13.85 -5.68
C THR A 107 -19.44 13.31 -5.52
N PHE A 108 -18.42 13.97 -6.10
CA PHE A 108 -17.04 13.52 -5.91
C PHE A 108 -16.55 13.86 -4.50
N ASP A 109 -16.55 12.87 -3.60
CA ASP A 109 -15.94 12.97 -2.28
C ASP A 109 -14.66 12.14 -2.22
N LEU A 110 -13.54 12.81 -1.92
CA LEU A 110 -12.24 12.16 -1.78
C LEU A 110 -12.22 11.19 -0.59
N SER A 111 -13.02 11.41 0.47
CA SER A 111 -13.03 10.54 1.65
C SER A 111 -13.50 9.13 1.36
N ASP A 112 -14.33 8.94 0.32
CA ASP A 112 -14.87 7.62 -0.06
C ASP A 112 -13.78 6.63 -0.51
N PHE A 113 -12.58 7.13 -0.80
CA PHE A 113 -11.44 6.33 -1.24
C PHE A 113 -10.48 5.95 -0.10
N PHE A 114 -10.75 6.38 1.14
CA PHE A 114 -9.88 6.12 2.30
C PHE A 114 -10.66 5.38 3.39
N LEU A 115 -10.00 4.45 4.08
CA LEU A 115 -10.60 3.67 5.18
C LEU A 115 -10.74 4.46 6.50
N GLY A 116 -10.43 5.76 6.50
CA GLY A 116 -10.48 6.60 7.67
C GLY A 116 -10.61 8.08 7.32
N ASP A 117 -10.91 8.88 8.33
CA ASP A 117 -11.14 10.31 8.17
C ASP A 117 -9.90 11.01 7.59
N LEU A 118 -10.12 11.87 6.60
CA LEU A 118 -9.07 12.74 6.06
C LEU A 118 -8.58 13.67 7.18
N TYR A 119 -7.27 13.69 7.39
CA TYR A 119 -6.66 14.60 8.35
C TYR A 119 -6.78 16.04 7.83
N THR A 120 -7.76 16.79 8.34
CA THR A 120 -8.01 18.19 7.94
C THR A 120 -7.14 19.20 8.71
N GLY A 121 -6.26 18.75 9.60
CA GLY A 121 -5.47 19.62 10.49
C GLY A 121 -6.29 20.34 11.57
N ASN A 122 -7.62 20.32 11.47
CA ASN A 122 -8.57 20.97 12.41
C ASN A 122 -9.14 20.00 13.44
N THR A 123 -8.51 18.85 13.67
CA THR A 123 -8.91 17.94 14.75
C THR A 123 -8.40 18.46 16.10
N ASP A 124 -8.91 19.64 16.49
CA ASP A 124 -9.00 20.13 17.87
C ASP A 124 -10.02 19.30 18.68
N THR A 125 -10.27 18.05 18.31
CA THR A 125 -10.75 17.06 19.26
C THR A 125 -9.72 17.03 20.39
N GLU A 126 -10.07 17.66 21.51
CA GLU A 126 -9.36 17.59 22.77
C GLU A 126 -8.85 16.17 22.92
N LYS A 127 -7.54 15.96 22.73
CA LYS A 127 -6.95 14.63 22.87
C LYS A 127 -7.39 14.15 24.25
N PRO A 128 -8.16 13.05 24.36
CA PRO A 128 -8.58 12.57 25.64
C PRO A 128 -7.34 12.48 26.53
N PRO A 129 -7.41 12.96 27.78
CA PRO A 129 -6.24 13.11 28.64
C PRO A 129 -5.44 11.82 28.59
N ALA A 130 -4.18 11.92 28.18
CA ALA A 130 -3.35 10.77 27.85
C ALA A 130 -3.41 9.77 29.01
N THR A 131 -4.23 8.72 28.84
CA THR A 131 -4.31 7.66 29.82
C THR A 131 -2.92 7.06 29.87
N LYS A 132 -2.32 7.04 31.06
CA LYS A 132 -0.98 6.48 31.26
C LYS A 132 -1.02 5.05 30.73
N ARG A 133 -0.51 4.85 29.52
CA ARG A 133 -0.49 3.54 28.88
C ARG A 133 0.29 2.63 29.82
N LYS A 134 -0.35 1.56 30.29
CA LYS A 134 0.37 0.50 31.00
C LYS A 134 1.54 0.10 30.11
N ARG A 135 2.75 0.12 30.67
CA ARG A 135 3.94 -0.33 29.94
C ARG A 135 3.63 -1.75 29.47
N LYS A 136 3.64 -1.98 28.15
CA LYS A 136 3.49 -3.32 27.62
C LYS A 136 4.64 -4.14 28.17
N THR A 137 4.34 -5.24 28.86
CA THR A 137 5.35 -6.25 29.16
C THR A 137 5.85 -6.78 27.83
N LEU A 138 7.16 -6.91 27.70
CA LEU A 138 7.82 -7.42 26.52
C LEU A 138 8.55 -8.71 26.91
N ARG A 139 8.69 -9.63 25.95
CA ARG A 139 9.47 -10.85 26.12
C ARG A 139 10.94 -10.53 26.52
N PRO A 140 11.64 -11.35 27.33
CA PRO A 140 13.07 -11.19 27.61
C PRO A 140 13.90 -11.09 26.32
N LYS A 141 14.97 -10.28 26.32
CA LYS A 141 15.71 -9.96 25.09
C LYS A 141 16.35 -11.20 24.47
N GLU A 142 16.82 -12.11 25.32
CA GLU A 142 17.49 -13.36 24.98
C GLU A 142 16.56 -14.31 24.20
N GLU A 143 15.28 -14.32 24.53
CA GLU A 143 14.29 -15.16 23.85
C GLU A 143 13.84 -14.60 22.50
N ARG A 144 13.88 -13.26 22.33
CA ARG A 144 13.37 -12.59 21.11
C ARG A 144 14.09 -13.05 19.87
N GLU A 145 15.43 -13.08 19.90
CA GLU A 145 16.25 -13.47 18.75
C GLU A 145 16.05 -14.95 18.39
N ILE A 146 15.91 -15.81 19.40
CA ILE A 146 15.68 -17.25 19.21
C ILE A 146 14.30 -17.50 18.58
N LEU A 147 13.26 -16.83 19.09
CA LEU A 147 11.91 -16.95 18.55
C LEU A 147 11.83 -16.36 17.13
N LEU A 148 12.45 -15.20 16.88
CA LEU A 148 12.51 -14.58 15.57
C LEU A 148 13.19 -15.50 14.54
N ALA A 149 14.29 -16.16 14.92
CA ALA A 149 14.95 -17.14 14.05
C ALA A 149 14.04 -18.35 13.74
N LYS A 150 13.30 -18.87 14.74
CA LYS A 150 12.34 -19.97 14.54
C LYS A 150 11.19 -19.56 13.61
N LEU A 151 10.63 -18.37 13.80
CA LEU A 151 9.57 -17.82 12.96
C LEU A 151 10.05 -17.58 11.51
N THR A 152 11.26 -17.06 11.34
CA THR A 152 11.87 -16.83 10.03
C THR A 152 12.13 -18.16 9.29
N SER A 153 12.59 -19.17 10.02
CA SER A 153 12.77 -20.53 9.49
C SER A 153 11.44 -21.15 9.07
N TRP A 154 10.40 -21.03 9.91
CA TRP A 154 9.05 -21.45 9.56
C TRP A 154 8.55 -20.78 8.28
N ARG A 155 8.66 -19.45 8.18
CA ARG A 155 8.20 -18.70 7.00
C ARG A 155 8.87 -19.18 5.71
N SER A 156 10.17 -19.42 5.76
CA SER A 156 10.94 -19.96 4.63
C SER A 156 10.47 -21.37 4.24
N GLN A 157 10.20 -22.24 5.22
CA GLN A 157 9.72 -23.60 4.98
C GLN A 157 8.29 -23.60 4.42
N ALA A 158 7.40 -22.81 5.02
CA ALA A 158 6.01 -22.66 4.60
C ALA A 158 5.94 -22.16 3.15
N HIS A 159 6.72 -21.13 2.80
CA HIS A 159 6.80 -20.60 1.42
C HIS A 159 7.33 -21.64 0.42
N ALA A 160 8.37 -22.39 0.77
CA ALA A 160 8.91 -23.44 -0.09
C ALA A 160 7.89 -24.57 -0.38
N SER A 161 7.01 -24.83 0.60
CA SER A 161 5.93 -25.82 0.52
C SER A 161 4.63 -25.30 -0.11
N ASP A 162 4.49 -23.98 -0.30
CA ASP A 162 3.29 -23.38 -0.86
C ASP A 162 3.10 -23.83 -2.33
N THR A 163 1.87 -24.21 -2.65
CA THR A 163 1.47 -24.57 -4.02
C THR A 163 1.54 -23.34 -4.93
N TYR A 164 1.35 -22.14 -4.38
CA TYR A 164 1.33 -20.86 -5.09
C TYR A 164 2.63 -20.07 -4.88
N ARG A 165 3.77 -20.66 -5.27
CA ARG A 165 5.12 -20.05 -5.16
C ARG A 165 5.29 -18.67 -5.81
N SER A 166 4.33 -18.22 -6.63
CA SER A 166 4.31 -16.88 -7.18
C SER A 166 4.02 -15.79 -6.14
N ARG A 167 3.50 -16.15 -4.96
CA ARG A 167 3.27 -15.19 -3.87
C ARG A 167 4.61 -14.79 -3.24
N PRO A 168 4.79 -13.51 -2.88
CA PRO A 168 5.97 -13.08 -2.14
C PRO A 168 5.98 -13.72 -0.74
N VAL A 169 7.17 -13.98 -0.19
CA VAL A 169 7.32 -14.58 1.15
C VAL A 169 6.66 -13.75 2.26
N THR A 170 6.60 -12.43 2.07
CA THR A 170 5.96 -11.48 2.97
C THR A 170 4.44 -11.63 3.03
N TRP A 171 3.82 -12.32 2.07
CA TRP A 171 2.39 -12.63 2.10
C TRP A 171 2.00 -13.55 3.28
N LEU A 172 2.95 -14.38 3.75
CA LEU A 172 2.70 -15.24 4.92
C LEU A 172 2.75 -14.44 6.22
N CYS A 173 3.76 -13.59 6.36
CA CYS A 173 3.93 -12.61 7.44
C CYS A 173 5.17 -11.76 7.06
N ASP A 174 5.08 -10.44 7.13
CA ASP A 174 6.21 -9.57 6.86
C ASP A 174 7.23 -9.57 8.01
N ASP A 175 8.37 -8.91 7.79
CA ASP A 175 9.46 -8.88 8.77
C ASP A 175 9.06 -8.13 10.05
N ASP A 176 8.30 -7.05 9.91
CA ASP A 176 7.80 -6.25 11.04
C ASP A 176 6.83 -7.05 11.91
N GLY A 177 5.94 -7.85 11.30
CA GLY A 177 5.04 -8.76 11.99
C GLY A 177 5.78 -9.86 12.73
N LEU A 178 6.79 -10.47 12.11
CA LEU A 178 7.63 -11.47 12.80
C LEU A 178 8.39 -10.85 13.99
N GLU A 179 8.92 -9.63 13.82
CA GLU A 179 9.62 -8.92 14.88
C GLU A 179 8.66 -8.54 16.02
N LEU A 180 7.44 -8.09 15.70
CA LEU A 180 6.38 -7.79 16.65
C LEU A 180 5.98 -9.02 17.47
N LEU A 181 5.79 -10.17 16.83
CA LEU A 181 5.50 -11.44 17.50
C LEU A 181 6.63 -11.85 18.43
N SER A 182 7.89 -11.69 17.99
CA SER A 182 9.06 -12.06 18.80
C SER A 182 9.19 -11.20 20.08
N LYS A 183 8.77 -9.94 20.02
CA LYS A 183 8.84 -8.99 21.15
C LYS A 183 7.67 -9.11 22.11
N THR A 184 6.53 -9.59 21.63
CA THR A 184 5.27 -9.62 22.38
C THR A 184 5.33 -10.62 23.52
N ASP A 185 4.82 -10.22 24.68
CA ASP A 185 4.75 -11.07 25.86
C ASP A 185 3.87 -12.32 25.62
N PRO A 186 4.29 -13.52 26.06
CA PRO A 186 3.55 -14.76 25.87
C PRO A 186 2.09 -14.70 26.31
N ASP A 187 1.77 -13.93 27.36
CA ASP A 187 0.40 -13.83 27.88
C ASP A 187 -0.56 -13.13 26.90
N ASN A 188 -0.02 -12.32 25.99
CA ASN A 188 -0.79 -11.67 24.93
C ASN A 188 -0.92 -12.55 23.67
N LEU A 189 -0.28 -13.72 23.64
CA LEU A 189 -0.25 -14.63 22.48
C LEU A 189 -0.83 -16.00 22.85
N ARG A 190 -1.91 -16.02 23.65
CA ARG A 190 -2.55 -17.26 24.14
C ARG A 190 -3.56 -17.89 23.19
N SER A 191 -3.92 -17.22 22.09
CA SER A 191 -4.83 -17.73 21.07
C SER A 191 -4.45 -17.22 19.68
N VAL A 192 -4.95 -17.92 18.65
CA VAL A 192 -4.80 -17.47 17.24
C VAL A 192 -5.53 -16.13 17.03
N GLU A 193 -6.68 -15.92 17.67
CA GLU A 193 -7.42 -14.66 17.62
C GLU A 193 -6.59 -13.48 18.16
N ALA A 194 -5.86 -13.69 19.26
CA ALA A 194 -4.96 -12.66 19.79
C ALA A 194 -3.83 -12.32 18.80
N LEU A 195 -3.35 -13.31 18.05
CA LEU A 195 -2.34 -13.13 17.02
C LEU A 195 -2.88 -12.33 15.83
N ILE A 196 -4.08 -12.69 15.33
CA ILE A 196 -4.78 -11.97 14.25
C ILE A 196 -4.98 -10.50 14.64
N ASN A 197 -5.52 -10.25 15.84
CA ASN A 197 -5.77 -8.91 16.35
C ASN A 197 -4.48 -8.10 16.55
N LEU A 198 -3.38 -8.76 16.94
CA LEU A 198 -2.08 -8.11 17.12
C LEU A 198 -1.47 -7.66 15.79
N LEU A 199 -1.61 -8.46 14.73
CA LEU A 199 -1.07 -8.17 13.41
C LEU A 199 -2.02 -7.34 12.53
N GLY A 200 -3.30 -7.26 12.89
CA GLY A 200 -4.33 -6.64 12.05
C GLY A 200 -4.66 -7.47 10.79
N GLU A 201 -4.51 -8.79 10.90
CA GLU A 201 -4.75 -9.73 9.79
C GLU A 201 -6.21 -10.17 9.72
N THR A 202 -6.58 -10.91 8.66
CA THR A 202 -7.94 -11.45 8.51
C THR A 202 -8.12 -12.83 9.16
N GLU A 203 -9.37 -13.24 9.36
CA GLU A 203 -9.69 -14.57 9.87
C GLU A 203 -9.21 -15.69 8.93
N GLU A 204 -9.33 -15.50 7.61
CA GLU A 204 -8.87 -16.45 6.61
C GLU A 204 -7.35 -16.64 6.66
N TRP A 205 -6.61 -15.53 6.82
CA TRP A 205 -5.17 -15.60 7.06
C TRP A 205 -4.87 -16.36 8.36
N GLY A 206 -5.66 -16.14 9.41
CA GLY A 206 -5.56 -16.85 10.68
C GLY A 206 -5.70 -18.37 10.54
N GLN A 207 -6.65 -18.83 9.73
CA GLN A 207 -6.90 -20.25 9.46
C GLN A 207 -5.76 -20.90 8.66
N GLU A 208 -5.12 -20.17 7.75
CA GLU A 208 -4.06 -20.69 6.88
C GLU A 208 -2.67 -20.61 7.52
N CYS A 209 -2.32 -19.42 8.02
CA CYS A 209 -0.99 -19.08 8.54
C CYS A 209 -0.99 -18.97 10.06
N GLY A 210 -1.98 -18.29 10.64
CA GLY A 210 -2.04 -17.98 12.07
C GLY A 210 -1.94 -19.22 12.97
N ILE A 211 -2.64 -20.31 12.64
CA ILE A 211 -2.56 -21.59 13.38
C ILE A 211 -1.12 -22.13 13.41
N GLN A 212 -0.40 -22.06 12.29
CA GLN A 212 0.96 -22.59 12.20
C GLN A 212 1.95 -21.74 13.01
N ILE A 213 1.83 -20.41 12.90
CA ILE A 213 2.64 -19.47 13.68
C ILE A 213 2.39 -19.67 15.18
N PHE A 214 1.12 -19.75 15.58
CA PHE A 214 0.72 -19.98 16.97
C PHE A 214 1.31 -21.29 17.51
N ASN A 215 1.36 -22.35 16.71
CA ASN A 215 2.01 -23.60 17.08
C ASN A 215 3.53 -23.46 17.29
N VAL A 216 4.21 -22.65 16.45
CA VAL A 216 5.65 -22.35 16.62
C VAL A 216 5.89 -21.62 17.95
N ILE A 217 5.08 -20.61 18.25
CA ILE A 217 5.16 -19.81 19.49
C ILE A 217 4.84 -20.68 20.71
N SER A 218 3.75 -21.44 20.68
CA SER A 218 3.32 -22.29 21.80
C SER A 218 4.35 -23.36 22.14
N ARG A 219 5.04 -23.94 21.13
CA ARG A 219 6.13 -24.90 21.36
C ARG A 219 7.37 -24.24 21.94
N PHE A 220 7.62 -22.98 21.58
CA PHE A 220 8.72 -22.21 22.15
C PHE A 220 8.45 -21.89 23.63
N ASP A 221 7.23 -21.46 23.94
CA ASP A 221 6.83 -21.04 25.29
C ASP A 221 6.55 -22.22 26.25
N GLY A 222 6.05 -23.34 25.73
CA GLY A 222 5.68 -24.52 26.53
C GLY A 222 6.82 -25.49 26.85
N GLY A 223 8.06 -25.21 26.46
CA GLY A 223 9.19 -26.12 26.61
C GLY A 223 9.85 -26.04 28.01
N PRO A 224 9.83 -27.10 28.83
CA PRO A 224 10.65 -27.16 30.03
C PRO A 224 12.12 -27.39 29.64
N GLY A 225 12.89 -26.30 29.51
CA GLY A 225 14.35 -26.32 29.37
C GLY A 225 14.87 -26.95 28.08
N CYS A 226 15.11 -26.15 27.04
CA CYS A 226 15.65 -26.65 25.77
C CYS A 226 17.13 -26.26 25.60
N CYS A 227 17.99 -27.04 26.24
CA CYS A 227 19.30 -27.40 25.71
C CYS A 227 19.26 -28.90 25.39
N THR A 228 18.55 -29.33 24.35
CA THR A 228 18.80 -30.61 23.66
C THR A 228 17.95 -30.73 22.38
N ASP A 229 18.66 -30.83 21.27
CA ASP A 229 18.38 -31.56 20.03
C ASP A 229 16.93 -31.64 19.51
N SER A 230 16.71 -30.87 18.44
CA SER A 230 15.50 -30.82 17.61
C SER A 230 15.05 -32.19 17.07
N PRO A 231 13.79 -32.60 17.29
CA PRO A 231 13.09 -33.50 16.40
C PRO A 231 12.55 -32.71 15.20
N SER A 232 12.78 -33.24 14.00
CA SER A 232 12.28 -32.73 12.73
C SER A 232 10.76 -32.48 12.76
N LEU A 233 10.35 -31.24 12.50
CA LEU A 233 8.96 -30.85 12.30
C LEU A 233 8.39 -31.58 11.08
N GLN A 234 7.52 -32.57 11.30
CA GLN A 234 6.65 -33.07 10.23
C GLN A 234 5.53 -32.05 10.01
N ILE A 235 5.64 -31.29 8.92
CA ILE A 235 4.60 -30.39 8.44
C ILE A 235 3.52 -31.29 7.82
N GLY A 236 2.31 -31.26 8.39
CA GLY A 236 1.16 -31.97 7.84
C GLY A 236 0.80 -31.46 6.44
N PRO A 237 0.15 -32.28 5.60
CA PRO A 237 -0.18 -31.90 4.24
C PRO A 237 -1.12 -30.67 4.22
N PRO A 238 -0.96 -29.76 3.26
CA PRO A 238 -1.79 -28.56 3.15
C PRO A 238 -3.26 -28.94 2.93
N LEU A 239 -4.16 -28.25 3.63
CA LEU A 239 -5.60 -28.35 3.43
C LEU A 239 -5.94 -27.95 1.99
N LYS A 240 -6.45 -28.91 1.21
CA LYS A 240 -6.88 -28.68 -0.17
C LYS A 240 -8.14 -27.82 -0.17
N ARG A 241 -8.05 -26.57 -0.62
CA ARG A 241 -9.23 -25.73 -0.90
C ARG A 241 -10.05 -26.32 -2.06
N ALA A 242 -11.37 -26.34 -1.88
CA ALA A 242 -12.33 -26.60 -2.95
C ALA A 242 -12.25 -25.48 -4.01
N ARG A 243 -12.17 -25.87 -5.29
CA ARG A 243 -12.14 -24.93 -6.42
C ARG A 243 -13.51 -24.27 -6.59
N VAL A 244 -13.56 -22.95 -6.52
CA VAL A 244 -14.65 -22.17 -7.12
C VAL A 244 -14.32 -21.95 -8.59
N PRO A 245 -15.23 -22.21 -9.54
CA PRO A 245 -14.97 -22.03 -10.96
C PRO A 245 -14.89 -20.54 -11.29
N VAL A 246 -13.79 -20.12 -11.92
CA VAL A 246 -13.62 -18.78 -12.48
C VAL A 246 -13.96 -18.84 -13.96
N SER A 247 -15.02 -18.13 -14.35
CA SER A 247 -15.39 -17.94 -15.75
C SER A 247 -14.48 -16.88 -16.37
N SER A 248 -13.80 -17.25 -17.45
CA SER A 248 -12.95 -16.37 -18.26
C SER A 248 -13.81 -15.39 -19.06
N VAL A 249 -13.49 -14.09 -19.02
CA VAL A 249 -13.96 -13.10 -19.99
C VAL A 249 -12.79 -12.22 -20.44
N PHE A 250 -12.79 -11.93 -21.74
CA PHE A 250 -11.75 -11.26 -22.51
C PHE A 250 -11.59 -9.77 -22.18
N VAL A 251 -10.35 -9.30 -22.36
CA VAL A 251 -9.82 -7.95 -22.15
C VAL A 251 -10.18 -7.01 -23.30
N ALA A 252 -10.54 -5.77 -22.96
CA ALA A 252 -10.15 -4.55 -23.67
C ALA A 252 -9.60 -3.55 -22.64
#